data_AF-S0FZL5-F1
#
_entry.id   AF-S0FZL5-F1
#
_cell.length_a   1.000
_cell.length_b   1.000
_cell.length_c   1.000
_cell.angle_alpha   90.00
_cell.angle_beta   90.00
_cell.angle_gamma   90.00
#
_symmetry.space_group_name_H-M   'P 1'
#
loop_
_entity.id
_entity.type
_entity.pdbx_description
1 polymer ?
#
loop_
_entity_poly.entity_id
_entity_poly.type
_entity_poly.pdbx_seq_one_letter_code
_entity_poly.pdbx_strand_id
1 'polypeptide(L)' 'MKKWLFLLILALLWHSPLSADTSTSTQSTPRITIPNPSYQFDPAIEGDVVTHEFTLVNSGNALLEILKVQTG' A
#
# COMPACT_ATOMS: atom_id res chain seq x y z
N MET A 1 -37.89 16.73 43.83
CA MET A 1 -36.59 16.93 43.13
C MET A 1 -36.18 15.76 42.21
N LYS A 2 -37.10 14.87 41.79
CA LYS A 2 -36.78 13.67 40.98
C LYS A 2 -37.02 13.85 39.46
N LYS A 3 -37.87 14.83 39.09
CA LYS A 3 -38.27 15.12 37.69
C LYS A 3 -37.13 15.76 36.88
N TRP A 4 -36.28 16.55 37.53
CA TRP A 4 -35.10 17.15 36.91
C TRP A 4 -34.00 16.13 36.61
N LEU A 5 -33.87 15.11 37.46
CA LEU A 5 -32.95 13.99 37.23
C LEU A 5 -33.35 13.17 35.99
N PHE A 6 -34.67 13.04 35.74
CA PHE A 6 -35.19 12.36 34.55
C PHE A 6 -34.92 13.13 33.25
N LEU A 7 -34.95 14.47 33.28
CA LEU A 7 -34.64 15.31 32.12
C LEU A 7 -33.15 15.29 31.75
N LEU A 8 -32.25 15.21 32.74
CA LEU A 8 -30.81 15.07 32.50
C LEU A 8 -30.44 13.72 31.87
N ILE A 9 -31.11 12.63 32.27
CA ILE A 9 -30.87 11.29 31.71
C ILE A 9 -31.42 11.19 30.28
N LEU A 10 -32.56 11.83 29.99
CA LEU A 10 -33.13 11.87 28.63
C LEU A 10 -32.28 12.70 27.66
N ALA A 11 -31.66 13.79 28.14
CA ALA A 11 -30.72 14.58 27.36
C ALA A 11 -29.41 13.83 27.06
N LEU A 12 -28.98 12.92 27.95
CA LEU A 12 -27.78 12.11 27.75
C LEU A 12 -27.96 11.05 26.65
N LEU A 13 -29.20 10.61 26.39
CA LEU A 13 -29.57 9.61 25.39
C LEU A 13 -29.68 10.16 23.96
N TRP A 14 -29.48 11.46 23.75
CA TRP A 14 -29.48 12.10 22.42
C TRP A 14 -28.09 12.35 21.84
N HIS A 15 -27.02 11.94 22.51
CA HIS A 15 -25.69 12.02 21.92
C HIS A 15 -25.58 10.95 20.84
N SER A 16 -25.56 11.39 19.58
CA SER A 16 -25.32 10.56 18.42
C SER A 16 -24.10 9.67 18.68
N PRO A 17 -24.12 8.37 18.33
CA PRO A 17 -22.93 7.53 18.46
C PRO A 17 -21.82 8.20 17.65
N LEU A 18 -20.76 8.60 18.33
CA LEU A 18 -19.53 9.04 17.70
C LEU A 18 -19.09 7.87 16.82
N SER A 19 -19.31 7.96 15.52
CA SER A 19 -18.78 7.00 14.56
C SER A 19 -17.27 7.01 14.74
N ALA A 20 -16.75 5.98 15.39
CA ALA A 20 -15.32 5.72 15.41
C ALA A 20 -14.96 5.43 13.96
N ASP A 21 -14.39 6.42 13.29
CA ASP A 21 -13.83 6.28 11.96
C ASP A 21 -12.67 5.30 12.10
N THR A 22 -12.97 4.01 11.93
CA THR A 22 -11.96 2.95 11.88
C THR A 22 -11.33 3.07 10.50
N SER A 23 -10.64 4.19 10.29
CA SER A 23 -9.63 4.32 9.26
C SER A 23 -8.58 3.29 9.64
N THR A 24 -8.76 2.07 9.14
CA THR A 24 -7.70 1.08 9.07
C THR A 24 -6.57 1.78 8.34
N SER A 25 -5.61 2.32 9.11
CA SER A 25 -4.43 2.96 8.57
C SER A 25 -3.77 1.92 7.68
N THR A 26 -3.98 2.03 6.37
CA THR A 26 -3.33 1.17 5.41
C THR A 26 -1.87 1.55 5.49
N GLN A 27 -1.09 0.70 6.18
CA GLN A 27 0.32 0.95 6.38
C GLN A 27 0.95 1.26 5.01
N SER A 28 1.45 2.48 4.86
CA SER A 28 2.06 2.93 3.62
C SER A 28 3.36 2.16 3.44
N THR A 29 3.40 1.28 2.45
CA THR A 29 4.52 0.39 2.18
C THR A 29 4.89 0.46 0.71
N PRO A 30 6.18 0.64 0.37
CA PRO A 30 6.62 0.54 -1.01
C PRO A 30 6.55 -0.93 -1.45
N ARG A 31 6.13 -1.18 -2.68
CA ARG A 31 6.03 -2.53 -3.21
C ARG A 31 6.48 -2.56 -4.65
N ILE A 32 7.55 -3.30 -4.93
CA ILE A 32 8.02 -3.54 -6.28
C ILE A 32 7.25 -4.70 -6.92
N THR A 33 6.97 -4.61 -8.21
CA THR A 33 6.42 -5.69 -9.02
C THR A 33 7.13 -5.74 -10.36
N ILE A 34 7.45 -6.95 -10.80
CA ILE A 34 8.11 -7.21 -12.08
C ILE A 34 7.10 -7.98 -12.92
N PRO A 35 6.47 -7.34 -13.94
CA PRO A 35 5.45 -8.00 -14.74
C PRO A 35 5.99 -9.25 -15.47
N ASN A 36 7.22 -9.17 -15.95
CA ASN A 36 7.92 -10.25 -16.65
C ASN A 36 9.20 -10.60 -15.87
N PRO A 37 9.14 -11.47 -14.86
CA PRO A 37 10.28 -11.79 -14.00
C PRO A 37 11.30 -12.71 -14.68
N SER A 38 10.92 -13.32 -15.81
CA SER A 38 11.79 -14.15 -16.63
C SER A 38 11.77 -13.66 -18.07
N TYR A 39 12.91 -13.80 -18.73
CA TYR A 39 13.07 -13.55 -20.16
C TYR A 39 13.93 -14.67 -20.74
N GLN A 40 13.45 -15.25 -21.83
CA GLN A 40 14.19 -16.26 -22.58
C GLN A 40 14.88 -15.55 -23.75
N PHE A 41 16.20 -15.60 -23.77
CA PHE A 41 16.96 -15.13 -24.92
C PHE A 41 16.91 -16.17 -26.04
N ASP A 42 16.88 -15.68 -27.27
CA ASP A 42 17.09 -16.50 -28.46
C ASP A 42 18.55 -16.99 -28.53
N PRO A 43 18.82 -18.04 -29.33
CA PRO A 43 20.19 -18.48 -29.57
C PRO A 43 21.04 -17.33 -30.11
N ALA A 44 22.15 -17.04 -29.42
CA ALA A 44 23.15 -16.07 -29.84
C ALA A 44 24.44 -16.80 -30.23
N ILE A 45 25.23 -16.21 -31.14
CA ILE A 45 26.55 -16.73 -31.51
C ILE A 45 27.66 -15.99 -30.74
N GLU A 46 28.87 -16.55 -30.80
CA GLU A 46 30.01 -15.94 -30.14
C GLU A 46 30.30 -14.55 -30.70
N GLY A 47 30.45 -13.58 -29.79
CA GLY A 47 30.68 -12.17 -30.12
C GLY A 47 29.40 -11.33 -30.22
N ASP A 48 28.22 -11.93 -30.14
CA ASP A 48 26.96 -11.18 -30.15
C ASP A 48 26.77 -10.37 -28.86
N VAL A 49 26.27 -9.14 -29.01
CA VAL A 49 25.80 -8.32 -27.89
C VAL A 49 24.30 -8.54 -27.72
N VAL A 50 23.93 -9.19 -26.63
CA VAL A 50 22.53 -9.47 -26.28
C VAL A 50 22.06 -8.46 -25.23
N THR A 51 20.99 -7.73 -25.53
CA THR A 51 20.42 -6.72 -24.63
C THR A 51 18.96 -7.06 -24.32
N HIS A 52 18.57 -6.94 -23.04
CA HIS A 52 17.18 -7.06 -22.62
C HIS A 52 16.79 -5.94 -21.67
N GLU A 53 15.69 -5.26 -21.99
CA GLU A 53 15.08 -4.26 -21.14
C GLU A 53 13.93 -4.87 -20.34
N PHE A 54 13.88 -4.58 -19.04
CA PHE A 54 12.79 -4.99 -18.16
C PHE A 54 12.19 -3.78 -17.45
N THR A 55 10.92 -3.93 -17.05
CA THR A 55 10.16 -2.88 -16.37
C THR A 55 9.95 -3.23 -14.91
N LEU A 56 10.17 -2.25 -14.03
CA LEU A 56 9.86 -2.32 -12.61
C LEU A 56 8.69 -1.38 -12.32
N VAL A 57 7.69 -1.85 -11.58
CA VAL A 57 6.52 -1.06 -11.21
C VAL A 57 6.45 -0.93 -9.70
N ASN A 58 6.32 0.30 -9.19
CA ASN A 58 5.91 0.52 -7.80
C ASN A 58 4.39 0.35 -7.70
N SER A 59 3.95 -0.81 -7.23
CA SER A 59 2.55 -1.13 -6.97
C SER A 59 2.13 -0.85 -5.52
N GLY A 60 3.04 -0.26 -4.72
CA GLY A 60 2.77 0.15 -3.35
C GLY A 60 2.14 1.53 -3.25
N ASN A 61 1.85 1.93 -2.02
CA ASN A 61 1.28 3.24 -1.67
C ASN A 61 2.29 4.14 -0.94
N ALA A 62 3.59 3.86 -1.10
CA ALA A 62 4.71 4.67 -0.61
C ALA A 62 5.77 4.86 -1.71
N LEU A 63 6.71 5.80 -1.51
CA LEU A 63 7.84 6.00 -2.41
C LEU A 63 8.75 4.77 -2.42
N LEU A 64 9.05 4.24 -3.62
CA LEU A 64 10.01 3.16 -3.82
C LEU A 64 11.37 3.75 -4.20
N GLU A 65 12.39 3.53 -3.37
CA GLU A 65 13.78 3.90 -3.64
C GLU A 65 14.62 2.67 -3.97
N ILE A 66 15.42 2.75 -5.04
CA ILE A 66 16.36 1.70 -5.44
C ILE A 66 17.77 2.14 -5.01
N LEU A 67 18.27 1.55 -3.92
CA LEU A 67 19.52 2.00 -3.28
C LEU A 67 20.76 1.28 -3.83
N LYS A 68 20.62 0.07 -4.34
CA LYS A 68 21.74 -0.75 -4.78
C LYS A 68 21.35 -1.63 -5.96
N VAL A 69 22.16 -1.57 -7.01
CA VAL A 69 22.09 -2.45 -8.18
C VAL A 69 23.37 -3.28 -8.21
N GLN A 70 23.24 -4.60 -8.31
CA GLN A 70 24.37 -5.52 -8.37
C GLN A 70 24.15 -6.55 -9.47
N THR A 71 25.22 -6.92 -10.17
CA THR A 71 25.25 -8.11 -11.01
C THR A 71 25.62 -9.32 -10.14
N GLY A 72 25.06 -10.48 -10.47
CA GLY A 72 25.44 -11.77 -9.88
C GLY A 72 26.75 -12.29 -10.44
#